data_AF-A0A7L1B1H9-F1
#
_entry.id   AF-A0A7L1B1H9-F1
#
_cell.length_a   1.000
_cell.length_b   1.000
_cell.length_c   1.000
_cell.angle_alpha   90.00
_cell.angle_beta   90.00
_cell.angle_gamma   90.00
#
_symmetry.space_group_name_H-M   'P 1'
#
loop_
_entity.id
_entity.type
_entity.pdbx_description
1 polymer ?
#
loop_
_entity_poly.entity_id
_entity_poly.type
_entity_poly.pdbx_seq_one_letter_code
_entity_poly.pdbx_strand_id
1 'polypeptide(L)' 'VTNGSKGTWGDWSPSCPRSWGVCGIHTRLQPPQGVGDDTALNDVKLYCCP' A
#
# COMPACT_ATOMS: atom_id res chain seq x y z
N VAL A 1 -2.74 17.60 -8.97
CA VAL A 1 -2.26 17.76 -7.58
C VAL A 1 -3.42 18.35 -6.76
N THR A 2 -4.22 17.51 -6.11
CA THR A 2 -5.40 17.95 -5.36
C THR A 2 -5.00 18.38 -3.96
N ASN A 3 -5.40 19.61 -3.63
CA ASN A 3 -5.26 20.32 -2.38
C ASN A 3 -5.96 19.58 -1.21
N GLY A 4 -5.15 18.97 -0.35
CA GLY A 4 -5.54 18.36 0.93
C GLY A 4 -4.26 18.07 1.71
N SER A 5 -4.28 18.25 3.02
CA SER A 5 -3.16 18.25 3.99
C SER A 5 -2.32 16.96 4.09
N LYS A 6 -2.35 16.09 3.07
CA LYS A 6 -1.53 14.89 2.95
C LYS A 6 -0.41 15.20 1.96
N GLY A 7 0.82 14.78 2.29
CA GLY A 7 1.99 15.01 1.47
C GLY A 7 1.84 14.53 0.02
N THR A 8 2.85 14.77 -0.79
CA THR A 8 2.87 14.26 -2.17
C THR A 8 2.96 12.74 -2.17
N TRP A 9 2.11 12.08 -2.95
CA TRP A 9 2.23 10.64 -3.21
C TRP A 9 3.52 10.34 -3.98
N GLY A 10 4.11 9.17 -3.73
CA GLY A 10 5.19 8.63 -4.54
C GLY A 10 4.70 8.07 -5.88
N ASP A 11 5.63 7.54 -6.67
CA ASP A 11 5.30 6.89 -7.94
C ASP A 11 4.52 5.59 -7.73
N TRP A 12 3.64 5.30 -8.69
CA TRP A 12 2.94 4.02 -8.75
C TRP A 12 3.89 2.88 -9.12
N SER A 13 3.61 1.68 -8.60
CA SER A 13 4.29 0.47 -9.07
C SER A 13 3.86 0.11 -10.50
N PRO A 14 4.68 -0.64 -11.25
CA PRO A 14 4.26 -1.20 -12.53
C PRO A 14 2.99 -2.06 -12.38
N SER A 15 2.12 -2.03 -13.38
CA SER A 15 0.97 -2.92 -13.44
C SER A 15 1.41 -4.39 -13.57
N CYS A 16 0.53 -5.32 -13.18
CA CYS A 16 0.73 -6.73 -13.48
C CYS A 16 0.94 -6.96 -14.99
N PRO A 17 1.64 -8.05 -15.40
CA PRO A 17 1.76 -8.41 -16.80
C PRO A 17 0.41 -8.46 -17.52
N ARG A 18 0.41 -8.30 -18.84
CA ARG A 18 -0.84 -8.47 -19.62
C ARG A 18 -1.44 -9.85 -19.33
N SER A 19 -2.77 -9.87 -19.22
CA SER A 19 -3.60 -11.02 -18.84
C SER A 19 -3.39 -11.58 -17.43
N TRP A 20 -2.64 -10.90 -16.55
CA TRP A 20 -2.46 -11.32 -15.16
C TRP A 20 -3.31 -10.45 -14.22
N GLY A 21 -3.71 -11.04 -13.09
CA GLY A 21 -4.47 -10.37 -12.03
C GLY A 21 -3.70 -10.31 -10.71
N VAL A 22 -4.09 -9.39 -9.83
CA VAL A 22 -3.63 -9.42 -8.44
C VAL A 22 -4.27 -10.62 -7.75
N CYS A 23 -3.42 -11.52 -7.24
CA CYS A 23 -3.83 -12.75 -6.58
C CYS A 23 -3.44 -12.80 -5.09
N GLY A 24 -2.69 -11.81 -4.61
CA GLY A 24 -2.24 -11.78 -3.23
C GLY A 24 -1.76 -10.41 -2.78
N ILE A 25 -1.79 -10.21 -1.47
CA ILE A 25 -1.34 -8.99 -0.80
C ILE A 25 -0.47 -9.36 0.40
N HIS A 26 0.63 -8.64 0.58
CA HIS A 26 1.44 -8.70 1.79
C HIS A 26 1.62 -7.29 2.32
N THR A 27 1.14 -7.08 3.55
CA THR A 27 1.05 -5.78 4.20
C THR A 27 2.14 -5.61 5.25
N ARG A 28 2.75 -4.42 5.33
CA ARG A 28 3.56 -4.02 6.49
C ARG A 28 2.70 -3.20 7.44
N LEU A 29 2.36 -3.78 8.59
CA LEU A 29 1.61 -3.09 9.62
C LEU A 29 2.56 -2.48 10.64
N GLN A 30 2.20 -1.29 11.14
CA GLN A 30 2.76 -0.77 12.37
C GLN A 30 2.13 -1.50 13.56
N PRO A 31 2.94 -2.10 14.45
CA PRO A 31 2.41 -2.66 15.68
C PRO A 31 1.92 -1.51 16.60
N PRO A 32 0.94 -1.76 17.47
CA PRO A 32 0.49 -0.78 18.46
C PRO A 32 1.68 -0.19 19.24
N GLN A 33 1.79 1.14 19.28
CA GLN A 33 2.91 1.83 19.95
C GLN A 33 2.56 2.36 21.36
N GLY A 34 1.32 2.18 21.83
CA GLY A 34 0.90 2.65 23.14
C GLY A 34 -0.57 3.07 23.17
N VAL A 35 -0.84 4.20 23.83
CA VAL A 35 -2.19 4.75 24.00
C VAL A 35 -2.51 5.71 22.85
N GLY A 36 -3.33 5.26 21.90
CA GLY A 36 -3.72 6.03 20.71
C GLY A 36 -4.06 5.11 19.54
N ASP A 37 -4.56 5.66 18.43
CA ASP A 37 -4.64 4.93 17.16
C ASP A 37 -3.32 5.12 16.39
N ASP A 38 -2.32 4.32 16.77
CA ASP A 38 -1.02 4.25 16.09
C ASP A 38 -0.96 3.08 15.09
N THR A 39 -2.10 2.46 14.80
CA THR A 39 -2.22 1.34 13.87
C THR A 39 -2.30 1.85 12.43
N ALA A 40 -1.19 1.75 11.71
CA ALA A 40 -1.10 2.17 10.31
C ALA A 40 -0.65 1.02 9.39
N LEU A 41 -1.26 0.95 8.20
CA LEU A 41 -0.73 0.16 7.09
C LEU A 41 0.32 1.02 6.38
N ASN A 42 1.58 0.66 6.58
CA ASN A 42 2.73 1.44 6.12
C ASN A 42 3.20 1.06 4.73
N ASP A 43 2.93 -0.16 4.29
CA ASP A 43 3.36 -0.64 2.98
C ASP A 43 2.52 -1.82 2.49
N VAL A 44 2.47 -2.01 1.18
CA VAL A 44 1.80 -3.11 0.51
C VAL A 44 2.65 -3.63 -0.65
N LYS A 45 2.84 -4.95 -0.66
CA LYS A 45 3.33 -5.69 -1.83
C LYS A 45 2.18 -6.48 -2.44
N LEU A 46 1.92 -6.23 -3.73
CA LEU A 46 0.97 -7.00 -4.52
C LEU A 46 1.66 -8.16 -5.23
N TYR A 47 0.97 -9.30 -5.32
CA TYR A 47 1.41 -10.45 -6.10
C TYR A 47 0.51 -10.60 -7.32
N CYS A 48 1.13 -10.76 -8.49
CA CYS A 48 0.45 -10.99 -9.76
C CYS A 48 0.53 -12.47 -10.12
N CYS A 49 -0.59 -13.03 -10.58
CA CYS A 49 -0.69 -14.39 -11.11
C CYS A 49 -1.34 -14.36 -12.50
N PRO A 50 -1.08 -15.37 -13.36
CA PRO A 50 -1.82 -15.56 -14.61
C PRO A 50 -3.34 -15.62 -14.40
#